data_AF-A0A7Y6X8Z2-F1
#
_entry.id   AF-A0A7Y6X8Z2-F1
#
_cell.length_a   1.000
_cell.length_b   1.000
_cell.length_c   1.000
_cell.angle_alpha   90.00
_cell.angle_beta   90.00
_cell.angle_gamma   90.00
#
_symmetry.space_group_name_H-M   'P 1'
#
loop_
_entity.id
_entity.type
_entity.pdbx_description
1 polymer ?
#
loop_
_entity_poly.entity_id
_entity_poly.type
_entity_poly.pdbx_seq_one_letter_code
_entity_poly.pdbx_strand_id
1 'polypeptide(L)'
;MATLDGSAVLAAHSVLTQVLKHFPKEAGRSCAFSPRALEVLVARKDDWHFVRVNRRVDLCPGFGPGVQLETDWFELYAVSPDGRVERYPYHP
;
A
#
# COMPACT_ATOMS: atom_id res chain seq x y z
N MET A 1 -14.20 -15.88 17.37
CA MET A 1 -13.51 -14.58 17.45
C MET A 1 -12.39 -14.58 16.43
N ALA A 2 -12.64 -14.11 15.21
CA ALA A 2 -11.55 -13.70 14.33
C ALA A 2 -10.96 -12.45 14.99
N THR A 3 -9.71 -12.51 15.44
CA THR A 3 -9.05 -11.35 16.03
C THR A 3 -9.07 -10.22 15.00
N LEU A 4 -9.34 -9.00 15.44
CA LEU A 4 -9.41 -7.80 14.58
C LEU A 4 -8.14 -7.64 13.71
N ASP A 5 -7.00 -8.13 14.20
CA ASP A 5 -5.75 -8.23 13.45
C ASP A 5 -5.87 -9.11 12.20
N GLY A 6 -6.62 -10.22 12.28
CA GLY A 6 -6.82 -11.14 11.15
C GLY A 6 -7.54 -10.48 9.98
N SER A 7 -8.63 -9.74 10.22
CA SER A 7 -9.34 -9.05 9.12
C SER A 7 -8.55 -7.86 8.57
N ALA A 8 -7.83 -7.13 9.44
CA ALA A 8 -6.96 -6.03 9.01
C ALA A 8 -5.79 -6.52 8.16
N VAL A 9 -5.16 -7.64 8.54
CA VAL A 9 -4.08 -8.28 7.77
C VAL A 9 -4.59 -8.77 6.42
N LEU A 10 -5.77 -9.39 6.37
CA LEU A 10 -6.38 -9.81 5.10
C LEU A 10 -6.70 -8.62 4.19
N ALA A 11 -7.22 -7.52 4.75
CA ALA A 11 -7.45 -6.28 4.01
C ALA A 11 -6.13 -5.74 3.42
N ALA A 12 -5.09 -5.60 4.24
CA ALA A 12 -3.77 -5.17 3.79
C ALA A 12 -3.18 -6.08 2.69
N HIS A 13 -3.27 -7.39 2.88
CA HIS A 13 -2.79 -8.39 1.91
C HIS A 13 -3.53 -8.28 0.56
N SER A 14 -4.85 -8.11 0.60
CA SER A 14 -5.69 -7.99 -0.60
C SER A 14 -5.31 -6.75 -1.42
N VAL A 15 -5.08 -5.62 -0.75
CA VAL A 15 -4.67 -4.36 -1.36
C VAL A 15 -3.24 -4.43 -1.89
N LEU A 16 -2.30 -4.97 -1.10
CA LEU A 16 -0.93 -5.18 -1.56
C LEU A 16 -0.88 -6.05 -2.82
N THR A 17 -1.71 -7.11 -2.88
CA THR A 17 -1.80 -7.97 -4.08
C THR A 17 -2.22 -7.18 -5.32
N GLN A 18 -3.07 -6.15 -5.19
CA GLN A 18 -3.43 -5.28 -6.31
C GLN A 18 -2.32 -4.28 -6.66
N VAL A 19 -1.74 -3.63 -5.65
CA VAL A 19 -0.64 -2.66 -5.82
C VAL A 19 0.53 -3.32 -6.55
N LEU A 20 0.95 -4.50 -6.10
CA LEU A 20 2.10 -5.24 -6.63
C LEU A 20 1.94 -5.65 -8.10
N LYS A 21 0.71 -5.73 -8.64
CA LYS A 21 0.49 -6.01 -10.09
C LYS A 21 1.03 -4.90 -10.98
N HIS A 22 1.13 -3.67 -10.46
CA HIS A 22 1.61 -2.50 -11.20
C HIS A 22 3.13 -2.31 -11.09
N PHE A 23 3.80 -3.08 -10.23
CA PHE A 23 5.25 -2.99 -10.09
C PHE A 23 5.95 -3.73 -11.24
N PRO A 24 6.91 -3.10 -11.93
CA PRO A 24 7.72 -3.78 -12.94
C PRO A 24 8.48 -4.93 -12.27
N LYS A 25 8.50 -6.11 -12.91
CA LYS A 25 9.27 -7.28 -12.42
C LYS A 25 10.76 -6.95 -12.23
N GLU A 26 11.29 -5.99 -12.99
CA GLU A 26 12.68 -5.55 -12.94
C GLU A 26 12.96 -4.44 -11.91
N ALA A 27 11.92 -3.84 -11.32
CA ALA A 27 12.05 -2.76 -10.34
C ALA A 27 12.66 -3.21 -8.99
N GLY A 28 12.97 -4.51 -8.86
CA GLY A 28 13.50 -5.14 -7.66
C GLY A 28 14.97 -4.86 -7.32
N ARG A 29 15.76 -4.21 -8.20
CA ARG A 29 17.21 -4.02 -7.93
C ARG A 29 17.52 -2.97 -6.86
N SER A 30 16.72 -1.92 -6.74
CA SER A 30 16.92 -0.88 -5.71
C SER A 30 15.71 -0.78 -4.79
N CYS A 31 15.92 -0.39 -3.53
CA CYS A 31 14.83 -0.30 -2.55
C CYS A 31 13.72 0.65 -3.02
N ALA A 32 14.08 1.84 -3.52
CA ALA A 32 13.17 2.95 -3.85
C ALA A 32 12.16 2.68 -5.00
N PHE A 33 12.42 1.66 -5.81
CA PHE A 33 11.52 1.22 -6.89
C PHE A 33 10.91 -0.16 -6.62
N SER A 34 11.17 -0.73 -5.44
CA SER A 34 10.67 -2.05 -5.07
C SER A 34 9.57 -1.94 -4.01
N PRO A 35 8.80 -3.02 -3.78
CA PRO A 35 7.84 -3.09 -2.68
C PRO A 35 8.43 -2.82 -1.29
N ARG A 36 9.75 -2.89 -1.13
CA ARG A 36 10.44 -2.56 0.13
C ARG A 36 10.28 -1.10 0.54
N ALA A 37 9.95 -0.21 -0.41
CA ALA A 37 9.65 1.19 -0.14
C ALA A 37 8.17 1.43 0.22
N LEU A 38 7.35 0.38 0.39
CA LEU A 38 5.93 0.54 0.71
C LEU A 38 5.68 0.44 2.21
N GLU A 39 4.84 1.34 2.71
CA GLU A 39 4.28 1.27 4.06
C GLU A 39 2.75 1.18 3.95
N VAL A 40 2.17 0.29 4.73
CA VAL A 40 0.72 0.04 4.73
C VAL A 40 0.12 0.42 6.07
N LEU A 41 -0.86 1.31 6.03
CA LEU A 41 -1.64 1.73 7.18
C LEU A 41 -3.07 1.24 7.00
N VAL A 42 -3.64 0.60 8.03
CA VAL A 42 -5.01 0.09 7.99
C VAL A 42 -5.83 0.78 9.07
N ALA A 43 -6.95 1.39 8.66
CA ALA A 43 -7.98 1.90 9.54
C ALA A 43 -9.27 1.09 9.36
N ARG A 44 -10.14 1.09 10.38
CA ARG A 44 -11.44 0.42 10.32
C ARG A 44 -12.56 1.40 10.68
N LYS A 45 -13.65 1.37 9.93
CA LYS A 45 -14.88 2.11 10.23
C LYS A 45 -16.09 1.38 9.64
N ASP A 46 -17.14 1.19 10.44
CA ASP A 46 -18.42 0.60 10.02
C ASP A 46 -18.26 -0.73 9.25
N ASP A 47 -17.39 -1.62 9.75
CA ASP A 47 -16.97 -2.90 9.15
C ASP A 47 -16.13 -2.85 7.86
N TRP A 48 -15.91 -1.66 7.30
CA TRP A 48 -14.96 -1.43 6.22
C TRP A 48 -13.54 -1.29 6.75
N HIS A 49 -12.58 -1.73 5.95
CA HIS A 49 -11.16 -1.38 6.15
C HIS A 49 -10.74 -0.34 5.12
N PHE A 50 -10.01 0.66 5.57
CA PHE A 50 -9.39 1.67 4.73
C PHE A 50 -7.89 1.44 4.76
N VAL A 51 -7.32 1.09 3.62
CA VAL A 51 -5.91 0.74 3.49
C VAL A 51 -5.22 1.85 2.72
N ARG A 52 -4.31 2.54 3.39
CA ARG A 52 -3.44 3.55 2.80
C ARG A 52 -2.08 2.92 2.53
N VAL A 53 -1.60 3.06 1.29
CA VAL A 53 -0.30 2.56 0.84
C VAL A 53 0.58 3.77 0.54
N ASN A 54 1.52 4.04 1.43
CA ASN A 54 2.49 5.11 1.30
C ASN A 54 3.72 4.61 0.55
N ARG A 55 4.34 5.50 -0.23
CA ARG A 55 5.67 5.26 -0.82
C ARG A 55 6.74 5.94 0.04
N ARG A 56 7.37 5.16 0.91
CA ARG A 56 8.41 5.58 1.87
C ARG A 56 9.82 5.37 1.32
N VAL A 57 10.13 6.05 0.21
CA VAL A 57 11.50 6.04 -0.35
C VAL A 57 12.53 6.63 0.61
N ASP A 58 12.10 7.47 1.55
CA ASP A 58 12.91 8.04 2.64
C ASP A 58 13.50 6.99 3.59
N LEU A 59 12.88 5.81 3.68
CA LEU A 59 13.35 4.70 4.51
C LEU A 59 14.34 3.78 3.77
N CYS A 60 14.60 4.03 2.49
CA CYS A 60 15.53 3.21 1.71
C CYS A 60 16.99 3.62 1.94
N PRO A 61 17.93 2.64 2.01
CA PRO A 61 19.35 2.95 2.08
C PRO A 61 19.82 3.55 0.75
N GLY A 62 19.95 4.88 0.73
CA GLY A 62 20.35 5.65 -0.45
C GLY A 62 19.20 5.85 -1.46
N PHE A 63 19.14 7.05 -2.01
CA PHE A 63 18.26 7.40 -3.11
C PHE A 63 19.02 7.10 -4.40
N GLY A 64 18.75 5.95 -5.04
CA GLY A 64 19.33 5.65 -6.34
C GLY A 64 19.01 6.74 -7.38
N PRO A 65 19.65 6.72 -8.56
CA PRO A 65 19.34 7.67 -9.63
C PRO A 65 17.85 7.59 -10.01
N GLY A 66 17.23 8.75 -10.24
CA GLY A 66 15.83 8.86 -10.68
C GLY A 66 14.77 8.77 -9.57
N VAL A 67 15.17 8.72 -8.29
CA VAL A 67 14.20 8.78 -7.19
C VAL A 67 13.59 10.18 -7.12
N GLN A 68 12.26 10.24 -7.21
CA GLN A 68 11.48 11.43 -6.92
C GLN A 68 11.05 11.38 -5.45
N LEU A 69 11.41 12.42 -4.70
CA LEU A 69 10.94 12.63 -3.34
C LEU A 69 9.60 13.38 -3.42
N GLU A 70 8.55 12.65 -3.76
CA GLU A 70 7.19 13.18 -3.66
C GLU A 70 6.78 13.13 -2.19
N THR A 71 6.71 14.29 -1.55
CA THR A 71 6.11 14.41 -0.23
C THR A 71 4.63 14.04 -0.34
N ASP A 72 4.19 13.11 0.50
CA ASP A 72 2.79 12.73 0.67
C ASP A 72 2.13 11.96 -0.49
N TRP A 73 2.88 11.31 -1.39
CA TRP A 73 2.27 10.37 -2.33
C TRP A 73 1.75 9.11 -1.61
N PHE A 74 0.48 8.77 -1.84
CA PHE A 74 -0.10 7.51 -1.40
C PHE A 74 -1.29 7.07 -2.26
N GLU A 75 -1.58 5.78 -2.18
CA GLU A 75 -2.82 5.21 -2.70
C GLU A 75 -3.75 4.87 -1.53
N LEU A 76 -5.05 5.13 -1.70
CA LEU A 76 -6.06 4.81 -0.69
C LEU A 76 -7.07 3.81 -1.26
N TYR A 77 -7.37 2.78 -0.48
CA TYR A 77 -8.30 1.72 -0.83
C TYR A 77 -9.36 1.53 0.25
N ALA A 78 -10.58 1.23 -0.16
CA ALA A 78 -11.62 0.68 0.69
C ALA A 78 -11.72 -0.84 0.47
N VAL A 79 -11.79 -1.61 1.55
CA VAL A 79 -12.04 -3.05 1.53
C VAL A 79 -13.34 -3.32 2.28
N SER A 80 -14.32 -3.84 1.56
CA SER A 80 -15.63 -4.16 2.11
C SER A 80 -15.58 -5.40 3.01
N PRO A 81 -16.61 -5.65 3.84
CA PRO A 81 -16.69 -6.85 4.68
C PRO A 81 -16.65 -8.16 3.88
N ASP A 82 -17.15 -8.17 2.64
CA ASP A 82 -17.12 -9.30 1.70
C ASP A 82 -15.79 -9.39 0.90
N GLY A 83 -14.85 -8.48 1.14
CA GLY A 83 -13.50 -8.53 0.56
C GLY A 83 -13.35 -7.86 -0.80
N ARG A 84 -14.36 -7.09 -1.25
CA ARG A 84 -14.24 -6.25 -2.45
C ARG A 84 -13.29 -5.10 -2.16
N VAL A 85 -12.33 -4.89 -3.06
CA VAL A 85 -11.33 -3.83 -2.95
C VAL A 85 -11.64 -2.75 -3.99
N GLU A 86 -11.78 -1.51 -3.53
CA GLU A 86 -11.99 -0.34 -4.36
C GLU A 86 -10.88 0.67 -4.12
N ARG A 87 -10.23 1.11 -5.20
CA ARG A 87 -9.25 2.20 -5.16
C ARG A 87 -9.98 3.52 -5.18
N TYR A 88 -9.68 4.43 -4.25
CA TYR A 88 -10.17 5.78 -4.35
C TYR A 88 -9.60 6.43 -5.61
N PRO A 89 -10.45 6.95 -6.51
CA PRO A 89 -10.04 7.39 -7.85
C PRO A 89 -9.17 8.65 -7.85
N TYR A 90 -8.92 9.26 -6.69
CA TYR A 90 -8.18 10.49 -6.58
C TYR A 90 -7.60 10.68 -5.17
N HIS A 91 -6.33 11.05 -5.09
CA HIS A 91 -5.80 11.88 -4.02
C HIS A 91 -5.11 13.08 -4.71
N PRO A 92 -5.35 14.32 -4.26
CA PRO A 92 -4.75 15.53 -4.84
C PRO A 92 -3.22 15.56 -4.72
#